data_AF-A0A923ET96-F1
#
_entry.id   AF-A0A923ET96-F1
#
_cell.length_a   1.000
_cell.length_b   1.000
_cell.length_c   1.000
_cell.angle_alpha   90.00
_cell.angle_beta   90.00
_cell.angle_gamma   90.00
#
_symmetry.space_group_name_H-M   'P 1'
#
loop_
_entity.id
_entity.type
_entity.pdbx_description
1 polymer ?
#
loop_
_entity_poly.entity_id
_entity_poly.type
_entity_poly.pdbx_seq_one_letter_code
_entity_poly.pdbx_strand_id
1 'polypeptide(L)'
;MTRRAPAVGGLAGGVGTTTVARALRGRDLGVVAGSDLLPDVLLCRDTAAGLAAAARVAPGPGADGPVLAVHPVSPEPDGVDAGAAGAGWAAVVALPLVPGWARAADPWAEAGAVLTGPVAATAVRRYADALGRIVAALTAGHRLDRPLAPRHRGPLRPLRGVVLLPGRVR
;
A
#
# COMPACT_ATOMS: atom_id res chain seq x y z
N MET A 1 -2.83 -23.91 6.66
CA MET A 1 -3.60 -22.67 6.40
C MET A 1 -3.11 -22.10 5.08
N THR A 2 -4.00 -21.87 4.12
CA THR A 2 -3.63 -21.38 2.78
C THR A 2 -3.73 -19.86 2.77
N ARG A 3 -2.58 -19.16 2.69
CA ARG A 3 -2.54 -17.70 2.58
C ARG A 3 -2.96 -17.27 1.18
N ARG A 4 -3.81 -16.25 1.06
CA ARG A 4 -4.12 -15.67 -0.25
C ARG A 4 -2.95 -14.82 -0.76
N ALA A 5 -2.92 -14.59 -2.07
CA ALA A 5 -2.03 -13.60 -2.67
C ALA A 5 -2.34 -12.19 -2.13
N PRO A 6 -1.32 -11.35 -1.86
CA PRO A 6 -1.52 -9.99 -1.40
C PRO A 6 -2.17 -9.14 -2.48
N ALA A 7 -3.08 -8.24 -2.10
CA ALA A 7 -3.65 -7.22 -2.98
C ALA A 7 -2.86 -5.92 -2.83
N VAL A 8 -2.49 -5.32 -3.96
CA VAL A 8 -1.61 -4.16 -4.04
C VAL A 8 -2.35 -3.06 -4.79
N GLY A 9 -2.43 -1.85 -4.21
CA GLY A 9 -3.09 -0.70 -4.83
C GLY A 9 -2.27 0.57 -4.65
N GLY A 10 -2.48 1.58 -5.50
CA GLY A 10 -1.79 2.87 -5.42
C GLY A 10 -2.75 4.03 -5.19
N LEU A 11 -2.31 5.07 -4.47
CA LEU A 11 -3.06 6.32 -4.28
C LEU A 11 -2.98 7.28 -5.48
N ALA A 12 -2.10 6.99 -6.44
CA ALA A 12 -1.93 7.76 -7.66
C ALA A 12 -1.41 6.88 -8.80
N GLY A 13 -1.54 7.37 -10.03
CA GLY A 13 -0.92 6.73 -11.19
C GLY A 13 0.61 6.81 -11.14
N GLY A 14 1.27 5.76 -11.66
CA GLY A 14 2.73 5.71 -11.82
C GLY A 14 3.53 5.52 -10.52
N VAL A 15 2.90 5.08 -9.43
CA VAL A 15 3.59 4.84 -8.13
C VAL A 15 4.25 3.46 -8.02
N GLY A 16 4.25 2.66 -9.09
CA GLY A 16 4.86 1.33 -9.10
C GLY A 16 3.94 0.19 -8.63
N THR A 17 2.61 0.40 -8.60
CA THR A 17 1.64 -0.62 -8.14
C THR A 17 1.84 -1.96 -8.84
N THR A 18 1.89 -1.97 -10.17
CA THR A 18 2.10 -3.18 -10.97
C THR A 18 3.44 -3.84 -10.69
N THR A 19 4.51 -3.05 -10.55
CA THR A 19 5.84 -3.55 -10.23
C THR A 19 5.87 -4.27 -8.89
N VAL A 20 5.27 -3.67 -7.85
CA VAL A 20 5.17 -4.30 -6.52
C VAL A 20 4.25 -5.51 -6.53
N ALA A 21 3.11 -5.44 -7.23
CA ALA A 21 2.21 -6.58 -7.38
C ALA A 21 2.93 -7.78 -8.01
N ARG A 22 3.71 -7.55 -9.08
CA ARG A 22 4.51 -8.60 -9.72
C ARG A 22 5.58 -9.15 -8.80
N ALA A 23 6.32 -8.28 -8.11
CA ALA A 23 7.37 -8.70 -7.20
C ALA A 23 6.86 -9.53 -6.02
N LEU A 24 5.67 -9.20 -5.49
CA LEU A 24 5.02 -9.94 -4.40
C LEU A 24 4.18 -11.13 -4.89
N ARG A 25 4.11 -11.38 -6.21
CA ARG A 25 3.17 -12.34 -6.82
C ARG A 25 1.71 -12.11 -6.35
N GLY A 26 1.38 -10.84 -6.19
CA GLY A 26 0.09 -10.33 -5.72
C GLY A 26 -0.88 -9.98 -6.83
N ARG A 27 -2.04 -9.47 -6.43
CA ARG A 27 -3.08 -8.92 -7.30
C ARG A 27 -2.89 -7.41 -7.40
N ASP A 28 -2.80 -6.89 -8.62
CA ASP A 28 -2.76 -5.46 -8.90
C ASP A 28 -4.20 -4.91 -8.93
N LEU A 29 -4.51 -3.96 -8.05
CA LEU A 29 -5.81 -3.26 -8.00
C LEU A 29 -5.78 -1.91 -8.73
N GLY A 30 -4.64 -1.51 -9.29
CA GLY A 30 -4.46 -0.21 -9.94
C GLY A 30 -4.52 0.95 -8.95
N VAL A 31 -5.16 2.05 -9.37
CA VAL A 31 -5.38 3.22 -8.52
C VAL A 31 -6.62 3.00 -7.65
N VAL A 32 -6.46 3.09 -6.33
CA VAL A 32 -7.57 2.97 -5.38
C VAL A 32 -8.06 4.36 -4.98
N ALA A 33 -9.36 4.59 -5.14
CA ALA A 33 -10.02 5.81 -4.73
C ALA A 33 -10.92 5.53 -3.51
N GLY A 34 -10.70 6.29 -2.42
CA GLY A 34 -11.52 6.19 -1.21
C GLY A 34 -11.14 5.07 -0.23
N SER A 35 -11.98 4.88 0.79
CA SER A 35 -11.74 3.95 1.91
C SER A 35 -12.41 2.59 1.76
N ASP A 36 -13.17 2.36 0.70
CA ASP A 36 -14.16 1.27 0.63
C ASP A 36 -13.52 -0.11 0.45
N LEU A 37 -12.30 -0.17 -0.12
CA LEU A 37 -11.48 -1.38 -0.17
C LEU A 37 -10.03 -1.00 0.09
N LEU A 38 -9.48 -1.44 1.21
CA LEU A 38 -8.09 -1.14 1.53
C LEU A 38 -7.19 -2.34 1.21
N PRO A 39 -6.25 -2.21 0.27
CA PRO A 39 -5.34 -3.30 -0.12
C PRO A 39 -4.47 -3.75 1.06
N ASP A 40 -3.72 -4.84 0.86
CA ASP A 40 -2.71 -5.27 1.83
C ASP A 40 -1.49 -4.38 1.77
N VAL A 41 -1.15 -3.93 0.56
CA VAL A 41 -0.07 -2.99 0.31
C VAL A 41 -0.66 -1.80 -0.43
N LEU A 42 -0.57 -0.63 0.19
CA LEU A 42 -0.94 0.62 -0.44
C LEU A 42 0.32 1.38 -0.85
N LEU A 43 0.36 1.92 -2.06
CA LEU A 43 1.48 2.70 -2.56
C LEU A 43 1.16 4.18 -2.60
N CYS A 44 2.12 5.01 -2.19
CA CYS A 44 2.07 6.45 -2.39
C CYS A 44 3.43 6.98 -2.85
N ARG A 45 3.43 8.22 -3.36
CA ARG A 45 4.67 8.95 -3.63
C ARG A 45 5.21 9.53 -2.33
N ASP A 46 6.54 9.58 -2.20
CA ASP A 46 7.23 10.30 -1.12
C ASP A 46 7.15 11.81 -1.32
N THR A 47 5.95 12.35 -1.14
CA THR A 47 5.62 13.77 -1.27
C THR A 47 4.66 14.10 -0.16
N ALA A 48 4.67 15.35 0.31
CA ALA A 48 3.71 15.80 1.33
C ALA A 48 2.25 15.48 0.94
N ALA A 49 1.89 15.65 -0.35
CA ALA A 49 0.57 15.31 -0.86
C ALA A 49 0.28 13.79 -0.83
N GLY A 50 1.26 12.96 -1.17
CA GLY A 50 1.16 11.51 -1.12
C GLY A 50 1.01 10.96 0.30
N LEU A 51 1.81 11.48 1.24
CA LEU A 51 1.77 11.12 2.66
C LEU A 51 0.46 11.61 3.31
N ALA A 52 0.02 12.84 3.02
CA ALA A 52 -1.28 13.34 3.48
C ALA A 52 -2.46 12.54 2.90
N ALA A 53 -2.37 12.08 1.65
CA ALA A 53 -3.36 11.19 1.06
C ALA A 53 -3.38 9.83 1.77
N ALA A 54 -2.22 9.27 2.11
CA ALA A 54 -2.11 8.05 2.90
C ALA A 54 -2.73 8.22 4.28
N ALA A 55 -2.36 9.27 5.03
CA ALA A 55 -2.89 9.55 6.36
C ALA A 55 -4.43 9.63 6.38
N ARG A 56 -5.06 10.18 5.34
CA ARG A 56 -6.53 10.26 5.23
C ARG A 56 -7.22 8.91 5.06
N VAL A 57 -6.54 7.90 4.52
CA VAL A 57 -7.11 6.56 4.30
C VAL A 57 -6.57 5.52 5.29
N ALA A 58 -5.63 5.93 6.16
CA ALA A 58 -5.03 5.06 7.16
C ALA A 58 -6.13 4.36 8.00
N PRO A 59 -5.99 3.04 8.27
CA PRO A 59 -6.92 2.35 9.16
C PRO A 59 -6.89 2.92 10.58
N GLY A 60 -7.88 2.55 11.39
CA GLY A 60 -7.72 2.62 12.84
C GLY A 60 -6.53 1.77 13.32
N PRO A 61 -5.97 2.06 14.51
CA PRO A 61 -4.85 1.32 15.05
C PRO A 61 -5.18 -0.18 15.21
N GLY A 62 -4.27 -1.06 14.80
CA GLY A 62 -4.44 -2.51 14.87
C GLY A 62 -3.23 -3.26 14.30
N ALA A 63 -2.94 -4.44 14.86
CA ALA A 63 -1.81 -5.29 14.46
C ALA A 63 -2.00 -5.94 13.07
N ASP A 64 -3.21 -5.88 12.53
CA ASP A 64 -3.64 -6.44 11.24
C ASP A 64 -3.73 -5.36 10.14
N GLY A 65 -3.09 -4.21 10.37
CA GLY A 65 -3.02 -3.12 9.42
C GLY A 65 -2.43 -3.51 8.05
N PRO A 66 -2.75 -2.77 6.99
CA PRO A 66 -2.06 -2.83 5.71
C PRO A 66 -0.65 -2.27 5.85
N VAL A 67 0.20 -2.55 4.87
CA VAL A 67 1.51 -1.91 4.73
C VAL A 67 1.38 -0.71 3.81
N LEU A 68 1.96 0.42 4.20
CA LEU A 68 2.18 1.54 3.30
C LEU A 68 3.57 1.40 2.68
N ALA A 69 3.64 1.29 1.37
CA ALA A 69 4.88 1.34 0.63
C ALA A 69 5.02 2.73 -0.01
N VAL A 70 6.13 3.40 0.29
CA VAL A 70 6.40 4.76 -0.18
C VAL A 70 7.42 4.68 -1.29
N HIS A 71 7.05 5.16 -2.47
CA HIS A 71 7.96 5.22 -3.61
C HIS A 71 8.65 6.59 -3.62
N PRO A 72 9.97 6.65 -3.41
CA PRO A 72 10.73 7.89 -3.40
C PRO A 72 10.76 8.49 -4.80
N VAL A 73 10.61 9.81 -4.86
CA VAL A 73 10.76 10.57 -6.11
C VAL A 73 12.24 10.74 -6.47
N SER A 74 13.14 10.59 -5.48
CA SER A 74 14.60 10.70 -5.61
C SER A 74 15.28 9.33 -5.46
N PRO A 75 16.37 9.05 -6.21
CA PRO A 75 17.20 7.85 -6.01
C PRO A 75 17.89 7.82 -4.64
N GLU A 76 18.11 8.98 -4.03
CA GLU A 76 18.63 9.16 -2.67
C GLU A 76 17.56 9.91 -1.86
N PRO A 77 16.59 9.20 -1.27
CA PRO A 77 15.63 9.83 -0.38
C PRO A 77 16.30 10.12 0.97
N ASP A 78 16.05 11.30 1.54
CA ASP A 78 16.49 11.73 2.89
C ASP A 78 15.77 10.97 4.04
N GLY A 79 15.39 9.72 3.79
CA GLY A 79 14.49 8.95 4.63
C GLY A 79 13.02 9.29 4.36
N VAL A 80 12.14 8.36 4.73
CA VAL A 80 10.68 8.55 4.65
C VAL A 80 10.20 9.02 6.02
N ASP A 81 9.50 10.15 6.07
CA ASP A 81 8.78 10.58 7.27
C ASP A 81 7.54 9.68 7.49
N ALA A 82 7.77 8.56 8.18
CA ALA A 82 6.72 7.61 8.53
C ALA A 82 5.62 8.23 9.42
N GLY A 83 5.93 9.29 10.18
CA GLY A 83 4.96 10.00 11.01
C GLY A 83 3.92 10.73 10.17
N ALA A 84 4.35 11.35 9.07
CA ALA A 84 3.47 12.06 8.14
C ALA A 84 2.47 11.15 7.40
N ALA A 85 2.72 9.84 7.36
CA ALA A 85 1.80 8.85 6.80
C ALA A 85 0.59 8.52 7.68
N GLY A 86 0.56 8.98 8.93
CA GLY A 86 -0.49 8.66 9.91
C GLY A 86 -0.31 7.29 10.59
N ALA A 87 -1.09 7.05 11.64
CA ALA A 87 -1.07 5.80 12.41
C ALA A 87 -2.01 4.74 11.81
N GLY A 88 -1.78 3.46 12.12
CA GLY A 88 -2.64 2.35 11.71
C GLY A 88 -2.10 1.49 10.57
N TRP A 89 -0.97 1.86 9.98
CA TRP A 89 -0.18 0.98 9.12
C TRP A 89 0.52 -0.09 9.95
N ALA A 90 0.56 -1.34 9.46
CA ALA A 90 1.39 -2.38 10.06
C ALA A 90 2.88 -2.09 9.86
N ALA A 91 3.23 -1.43 8.76
CA ALA A 91 4.55 -0.89 8.50
C ALA A 91 4.46 0.24 7.46
N VAL A 92 5.41 1.18 7.52
CA VAL A 92 5.69 2.15 6.46
C VAL A 92 7.06 1.78 5.88
N VAL A 93 7.11 1.42 4.60
CA VAL A 93 8.31 0.89 3.94
C VAL A 93 8.68 1.74 2.74
N ALA A 94 9.87 2.32 2.76
CA ALA A 94 10.46 2.96 1.59
C ALA A 94 10.89 1.91 0.56
N LEU A 95 10.46 2.05 -0.69
CA LEU A 95 10.87 1.19 -1.81
C LEU A 95 12.01 1.86 -2.59
N PRO A 96 13.24 1.33 -2.59
CA PRO A 96 14.34 1.96 -3.30
C PRO A 96 14.10 1.98 -4.81
N LEU A 97 14.64 2.99 -5.49
CA LEU A 97 14.64 3.00 -6.95
C LEU A 97 15.58 1.91 -7.48
N VAL A 98 15.16 1.22 -8.54
CA VAL A 98 16.02 0.31 -9.31
C VAL A 98 16.23 0.88 -10.70
N PRO A 99 17.28 1.71 -10.92
CA PRO A 99 17.47 2.45 -12.17
C PRO A 99 17.52 1.55 -13.42
N GLY A 100 18.03 0.33 -13.28
CA GLY A 100 18.13 -0.65 -14.37
C GLY A 100 16.77 -1.06 -14.94
N TRP A 101 15.69 -1.02 -14.14
CA TRP A 101 14.36 -1.42 -14.61
C TRP A 101 13.76 -0.47 -15.62
N ALA A 102 14.03 0.84 -15.51
CA ALA A 102 13.55 1.80 -16.51
C ALA A 102 14.14 1.56 -17.91
N ARG A 103 15.26 0.80 -17.99
CA ARG A 103 15.97 0.49 -19.23
C ARG A 103 15.81 -0.99 -19.64
N ALA A 104 15.11 -1.79 -18.83
CA ALA A 104 14.93 -3.21 -19.10
C ALA A 104 13.90 -3.41 -20.22
N ALA A 105 14.08 -4.48 -21.00
CA ALA A 105 13.12 -4.85 -22.05
C ALA A 105 11.76 -5.26 -21.46
N ASP A 106 11.76 -5.93 -20.31
CA ASP A 106 10.57 -6.24 -19.52
C ASP A 106 10.81 -5.93 -18.03
N PRO A 107 10.51 -4.70 -17.58
CA PRO A 107 10.68 -4.30 -16.18
C PRO A 107 9.84 -5.12 -15.20
N TRP A 108 8.73 -5.70 -15.64
CA TRP A 108 7.82 -6.45 -14.78
C TRP A 108 8.27 -7.88 -14.57
N ALA A 109 8.85 -8.51 -15.59
CA ALA A 109 9.50 -9.81 -15.44
C ALA A 109 10.69 -9.71 -14.47
N GLU A 110 11.52 -8.68 -14.62
CA GLU A 110 12.64 -8.40 -13.72
C GLU A 110 12.16 -8.21 -12.26
N ALA A 111 11.10 -7.42 -12.06
CA ALA A 111 10.50 -7.23 -10.75
C ALA A 111 9.95 -8.54 -10.15
N GLY A 112 9.31 -9.38 -10.96
CA GLY A 112 8.78 -10.68 -10.54
C GLY A 112 9.85 -11.69 -10.14
N ALA A 113 11.08 -11.53 -10.64
CA ALA A 113 12.21 -12.39 -10.32
C ALA A 113 12.90 -12.02 -9.01
N VAL A 114 12.69 -10.81 -8.46
CA VAL A 114 13.46 -10.28 -7.30
C VAL A 114 13.53 -11.22 -6.11
N LEU A 115 12.40 -11.83 -5.74
CA LEU A 115 12.32 -12.69 -4.54
C LEU A 115 12.76 -14.14 -4.80
N THR A 116 12.98 -14.53 -6.05
CA THR A 116 13.27 -15.94 -6.41
C THR A 116 14.54 -16.13 -7.23
N GLY A 117 15.14 -15.07 -7.75
CA GLY A 117 16.35 -15.09 -8.55
C GLY A 117 17.61 -14.75 -7.76
N PRO A 118 18.80 -15.06 -8.30
CA PRO A 118 20.07 -14.63 -7.72
C PRO A 118 20.19 -13.10 -7.80
N VAL A 119 20.40 -12.44 -6.66
CA VAL A 119 20.38 -10.97 -6.57
C VAL A 119 21.76 -10.36 -6.72
N ALA A 120 22.19 -10.15 -7.97
CA ALA A 120 23.54 -9.66 -8.27
C ALA A 120 23.75 -8.16 -7.98
N ALA A 121 22.79 -7.30 -8.31
CA ALA A 121 22.94 -5.84 -8.19
C ALA A 121 22.52 -5.30 -6.81
N THR A 122 23.28 -4.34 -6.26
CA THR A 122 23.02 -3.71 -4.95
C THR A 122 21.62 -3.08 -4.86
N ALA A 123 21.16 -2.42 -5.92
CA ALA A 123 19.82 -1.81 -5.95
C ALA A 123 18.70 -2.87 -5.85
N VAL A 124 18.88 -4.01 -6.53
CA VAL A 124 17.91 -5.12 -6.48
C VAL A 124 17.91 -5.77 -5.10
N ARG A 125 19.08 -5.90 -4.45
CA ARG A 125 19.16 -6.38 -3.05
C ARG A 125 18.40 -5.47 -2.09
N ARG A 126 18.64 -4.16 -2.15
CA ARG A 126 17.90 -3.19 -1.32
C ARG A 126 16.39 -3.25 -1.58
N TYR A 127 15.98 -3.47 -2.83
CA TYR A 127 14.57 -3.65 -3.16
C TYR A 127 14.02 -4.95 -2.59
N ALA A 128 14.75 -6.07 -2.70
CA ALA A 128 14.40 -7.35 -2.08
C ALA A 128 14.26 -7.23 -0.55
N ASP A 129 15.17 -6.52 0.11
CA ASP A 129 15.10 -6.26 1.55
C ASP A 129 13.83 -5.47 1.93
N ALA A 130 13.48 -4.46 1.11
CA ALA A 130 12.24 -3.70 1.30
C ALA A 130 10.99 -4.60 1.12
N LEU A 131 10.96 -5.46 0.09
CA LEU A 131 9.89 -6.46 -0.07
C LEU A 131 9.84 -7.44 1.10
N GLY A 132 10.99 -7.87 1.62
CA GLY A 132 11.08 -8.73 2.80
C GLY A 132 10.42 -8.10 4.04
N ARG A 133 10.62 -6.80 4.26
CA ARG A 133 9.93 -6.04 5.32
C ARG A 133 8.41 -5.99 5.11
N ILE A 134 7.95 -5.82 3.87
CA ILE A 134 6.51 -5.87 3.54
C ILE A 134 5.95 -7.26 3.87
N VAL A 135 6.61 -8.33 3.40
CA VAL A 135 6.16 -9.72 3.63
C VAL A 135 6.14 -10.06 5.12
N ALA A 136 7.16 -9.62 5.88
CA ALA A 136 7.22 -9.82 7.33
C ALA A 136 6.03 -9.15 8.04
N ALA A 137 5.73 -7.89 7.71
CA ALA A 137 4.61 -7.15 8.28
C ALA A 137 3.25 -7.80 7.96
N LEU A 138 3.03 -8.20 6.69
CA LEU A 138 1.79 -8.87 6.27
C LEU A 138 1.60 -10.22 6.94
N THR A 139 2.71 -10.95 7.19
CA THR A 139 2.69 -12.26 7.84
C THR A 139 2.42 -12.13 9.34
N ALA A 140 3.08 -11.18 10.02
CA ALA A 140 2.89 -10.94 11.45
C ALA A 140 1.45 -10.52 11.79
N GLY A 141 0.80 -9.75 10.91
CA GLY A 141 -0.57 -9.30 11.09
C GLY A 141 -1.65 -10.32 10.68
N HIS A 142 -1.28 -11.52 10.20
CA HIS A 142 -2.22 -12.54 9.69
C HIS A 142 -3.20 -12.04 8.61
N ARG A 143 -2.86 -10.93 7.94
CA ARG A 143 -3.78 -10.24 7.03
C ARG A 143 -4.10 -11.09 5.79
N LEU A 144 -3.14 -11.90 5.37
CA LEU A 144 -3.27 -12.83 4.24
C LEU A 144 -4.06 -14.11 4.58
N ASP A 145 -4.40 -14.33 5.85
CA ASP A 145 -5.26 -15.44 6.26
C ASP A 145 -6.76 -15.07 6.14
N ARG A 146 -7.07 -13.79 5.86
CA ARG A 146 -8.43 -13.25 5.83
C ARG A 146 -8.86 -12.87 4.41
N PRO A 147 -10.16 -12.96 4.07
CA PRO A 147 -10.69 -12.42 2.83
C PRO A 147 -10.41 -10.92 2.72
N LEU A 148 -10.15 -10.45 1.50
CA LEU A 148 -10.14 -9.02 1.23
C LEU A 148 -11.59 -8.51 1.29
N ALA A 149 -12.01 -8.05 2.46
CA ALA A 149 -13.36 -7.53 2.67
C ALA A 149 -13.39 -6.03 2.34
N PRO A 150 -14.43 -5.55 1.62
CA PRO A 150 -14.75 -4.13 1.59
C PRO A 150 -14.88 -3.64 3.03
N ARG A 151 -14.36 -2.45 3.33
CA ARG A 151 -14.73 -1.76 4.56
C ARG A 151 -16.21 -1.46 4.46
N HIS A 152 -17.04 -2.27 5.08
CA HIS A 152 -18.41 -1.87 5.35
C HIS A 152 -18.33 -0.57 6.13
N ARG A 153 -18.79 0.52 5.49
CA ARG A 153 -19.29 1.66 6.25
C ARG A 153 -20.37 1.08 7.14
N GLY A 154 -20.07 0.90 8.43
CA GLY A 154 -21.12 0.73 9.41
C GLY A 154 -22.15 1.84 9.20
N PRO A 155 -23.44 1.63 9.58
CA PRO A 155 -24.45 2.65 9.42
C PRO A 155 -23.88 3.97 9.94
N LEU A 156 -23.92 5.01 9.10
CA LEU A 156 -23.45 6.34 9.44
C LEU A 156 -23.90 6.61 10.86
N ARG A 157 -22.95 6.78 11.81
CA ARG A 157 -23.31 7.14 13.17
C ARG A 157 -24.25 8.34 13.06
N PRO A 158 -25.48 8.28 13.61
CA PRO A 158 -26.34 9.44 13.61
C PRO A 158 -25.55 10.58 14.22
N LEU A 159 -25.32 11.65 13.45
CA LEU A 159 -24.86 12.90 14.02
C LEU A 159 -25.91 13.29 15.04
N ARG A 160 -25.58 13.20 16.33
CA ARG A 160 -26.40 13.78 17.40
C ARG A 160 -26.58 15.26 17.05
N GLY A 161 -27.75 15.64 16.55
CA GLY A 161 -28.09 17.03 16.30
C GLY A 161 -28.93 17.32 15.05
N VAL A 162 -29.08 16.41 14.08
CA VAL A 162 -29.92 16.68 12.91
C VAL A 162 -31.31 16.07 13.12
N VAL A 163 -32.24 16.89 13.63
CA VAL A 163 -33.68 16.62 13.53
C VAL A 163 -34.12 17.05 12.13
N LEU A 164 -34.37 16.09 11.24
CA LEU A 164 -35.11 16.36 10.01
C LEU A 164 -36.56 16.66 10.39
N LEU A 165 -36.93 17.94 10.37
CA LEU A 165 -38.33 18.35 10.49
C LEU A 165 -39.08 17.88 9.24
N PRO A 166 -40.20 17.15 9.38
CA PRO A 166 -41.02 16.78 8.23
C PRO A 166 -41.62 18.05 7.61
N GLY A 167 -41.29 18.27 6.34
CA GLY A 167 -41.83 19.37 5.55
C GLY A 167 -43.34 19.23 5.43
N ARG A 168 -44.08 20.27 5.83
CA ARG A 168 -45.50 20.39 5.54
C ARG A 168 -45.68 20.56 4.04
N VAL A 169 -46.31 19.57 3.41
CA VAL A 169 -46.93 19.71 2.10
C VAL A 169 -48.07 20.71 2.26
N ARG A 170 -48.04 21.79 1.47
CA ARG A 170 -49.20 22.67 1.25
C ARG A 170 -49.91 22.20 -0.01
#